data_AF-A0A2P4WW03-F1
#
_entry.id   AF-A0A2P4WW03-F1
#
_cell.length_a   1.000
_cell.length_b   1.000
_cell.length_c   1.000
_cell.angle_alpha   90.00
_cell.angle_beta   90.00
_cell.angle_gamma   90.00
#
_symmetry.space_group_name_H-M   'P 1'
#
loop_
_entity.id
_entity.type
_entity.pdbx_description
1 polymer ?
#
loop_
_entity_poly.entity_id
_entity_poly.type
_entity_poly.pdbx_seq_one_letter_code
_entity_poly.pdbx_strand_id
1 'polypeptide(L)' 'MVGGMTLAMSIWVDYGSNMTWLDSYSTGDDPKVPGALRGDCPNPGGDPESVFAESPDATVKFMNIRSGDFGSTY' A
#
# COMPACT_ATOMS: atom_id res chain seq x y z
N MET A 1 -7.36 12.54 18.95
CA MET A 1 -8.37 12.67 17.89
C MET A 1 -9.68 13.07 18.55
N VAL A 2 -10.29 14.18 18.14
CA VAL A 2 -11.60 14.60 18.68
C VAL A 2 -12.69 13.93 17.84
N GLY A 3 -13.67 13.29 18.48
CA GLY A 3 -14.83 12.70 17.80
C GLY A 3 -14.77 11.20 17.52
N GLY A 4 -13.68 10.51 17.90
CA GLY A 4 -13.52 9.09 17.61
C GLY A 4 -13.30 8.81 16.13
N MET A 5 -12.87 7.58 15.79
CA MET A 5 -12.64 7.14 14.42
C MET A 5 -13.05 5.68 14.27
N THR A 6 -13.45 5.31 13.05
CA THR A 6 -13.76 3.92 12.69
C THR A 6 -12.51 3.23 12.14
N LEU A 7 -12.25 2.01 12.58
CA LEU A 7 -11.21 1.16 12.01
C LEU A 7 -11.70 0.56 10.67
N ALA A 8 -10.93 0.76 9.61
CA ALA A 8 -11.15 0.14 8.30
C ALA A 8 -10.00 -0.84 7.97
N MET A 9 -10.34 -2.01 7.45
CA MET A 9 -9.40 -3.04 7.00
C MET A 9 -9.74 -3.42 5.56
N SER A 10 -8.75 -3.39 4.67
CA SER A 10 -8.97 -3.60 3.23
C SER A 10 -7.76 -4.20 2.55
N ILE A 11 -8.01 -4.88 1.43
CA ILE A 11 -7.05 -5.29 0.41
C ILE A 11 -7.57 -4.79 -0.94
N TRP A 12 -6.72 -4.17 -1.75
CA TRP A 12 -7.13 -3.53 -3.00
C TRP A 12 -5.96 -3.38 -3.97
N VAL A 13 -6.29 -3.25 -5.25
CA VAL A 13 -5.40 -2.83 -6.34
C VAL A 13 -5.80 -1.43 -6.79
N ASP A 14 -4.85 -0.68 -7.36
CA ASP A 14 -5.04 0.73 -7.67
C ASP A 14 -5.22 0.97 -9.18
N TYR A 15 -6.47 1.22 -9.59
CA TYR A 15 -6.79 1.59 -10.99
C TYR A 15 -6.39 3.03 -11.35
N GLY A 16 -5.99 3.87 -10.38
CA GLY A 16 -5.61 5.26 -10.61
C GLY A 16 -4.13 5.44 -10.92
N SER A 17 -3.26 4.69 -10.23
CA SER A 17 -1.80 4.86 -10.33
C SER A 17 -1.00 3.56 -10.20
N ASN A 18 -1.64 2.40 -10.30
CA ASN A 18 -0.98 1.09 -10.30
C ASN A 18 -0.08 0.86 -9.07
N MET A 19 -0.46 1.44 -7.92
CA MET A 19 0.28 1.39 -6.66
C MET A 19 1.67 2.07 -6.67
N THR A 20 2.04 2.72 -7.78
CA THR A 20 3.36 3.34 -7.97
C THR A 20 3.67 4.49 -7.00
N TRP A 21 2.65 5.09 -6.39
CA TRP A 21 2.82 6.10 -5.35
C TRP A 21 3.26 5.50 -4.00
N LEU A 22 3.14 4.19 -3.81
CA LEU A 22 3.48 3.49 -2.57
C LEU A 22 4.80 2.72 -2.70
N ASP A 23 4.96 1.95 -3.78
CA ASP A 23 6.03 0.94 -3.90
C ASP A 23 6.95 1.14 -5.12
N SER A 24 6.79 2.24 -5.86
CA SER A 24 7.61 2.58 -7.01
C SER A 24 7.77 4.11 -7.12
N TYR A 25 7.78 4.65 -8.34
CA TYR A 25 7.76 6.07 -8.65
C TYR A 25 6.73 6.34 -9.76
N SER A 26 6.22 7.56 -9.88
CA SER A 26 5.19 7.90 -10.86
C SER A 26 5.73 7.83 -12.29
N THR A 27 4.95 7.30 -13.22
CA THR A 27 5.38 7.12 -14.63
C THR A 27 5.74 8.47 -15.26
N GLY A 28 6.99 8.59 -15.72
CA GLY A 28 7.52 9.82 -16.31
C GLY A 28 8.41 10.65 -15.38
N ASP A 29 8.45 10.34 -14.09
CA ASP A 29 9.33 11.00 -13.12
C ASP A 29 10.77 10.44 -13.18
N ASP A 30 11.75 11.26 -12.82
CA ASP A 30 13.12 10.81 -12.56
C ASP A 30 13.23 10.26 -11.12
N PRO A 31 13.50 8.96 -10.92
CA PRO A 31 13.59 8.35 -9.59
C PRO A 31 14.75 8.91 -8.74
N LYS A 32 15.70 9.64 -9.33
CA LYS A 32 16.81 10.28 -8.60
C LYS A 32 16.38 11.55 -7.87
N VAL A 33 15.23 12.12 -8.21
CA VAL A 33 14.71 13.30 -7.51
C VAL A 33 14.32 12.88 -6.08
N PRO A 34 14.79 13.60 -5.04
CA PRO A 34 14.43 13.28 -3.67
C PRO A 34 12.92 13.18 -3.45
N GLY A 35 12.45 12.03 -2.97
CA GLY A 35 11.02 11.75 -2.71
C GLY A 35 10.24 11.12 -3.88
N ALA A 36 10.86 10.96 -5.06
CA ALA A 36 10.22 10.30 -6.20
C ALA A 36 10.19 8.77 -6.05
N LEU A 37 11.33 8.14 -5.73
CA LEU A 37 11.45 6.70 -5.53
C LEU A 37 10.95 6.30 -4.14
N ARG A 38 9.88 5.50 -4.07
CA ARG A 38 9.17 5.10 -2.83
C ARG A 38 9.25 3.60 -2.56
N GLY A 39 9.61 2.82 -3.58
CA GLY A 39 10.02 1.42 -3.48
C GLY A 39 10.72 0.98 -4.76
N ASP A 40 11.11 -0.29 -4.81
CA ASP A 40 11.87 -0.91 -5.89
C ASP A 40 11.01 -1.74 -6.86
N CYS A 41 9.68 -1.69 -6.74
CA CYS A 41 8.79 -2.35 -7.69
C CYS A 41 8.98 -1.77 -9.10
N PRO A 42 8.93 -2.61 -10.17
CA PRO A 42 9.09 -2.16 -11.54
C PRO A 42 8.09 -1.08 -11.96
N ASN A 43 8.52 -0.15 -12.82
CA ASN A 43 7.65 0.76 -13.55
C ASN A 43 7.96 0.69 -15.06
N PRO A 44 7.04 0.21 -15.92
CA PRO A 44 5.65 -0.13 -15.60
C PRO A 44 5.50 -1.42 -14.76
N GLY A 45 4.51 -1.44 -13.87
CA GLY A 45 4.16 -2.54 -12.97
C GLY A 45 2.88 -2.20 -12.19
N GLY A 46 2.27 -3.20 -11.53
CA GLY A 46 1.10 -3.00 -10.66
C GLY A 46 -0.22 -2.72 -11.39
N ASP A 47 -0.30 -2.97 -12.70
CA ASP A 47 -1.57 -2.90 -13.44
C ASP A 47 -2.59 -3.88 -12.82
N PRO A 48 -3.84 -3.46 -12.56
CA PRO A 48 -4.83 -4.30 -11.90
C PRO A 48 -5.06 -5.67 -12.57
N GLU A 49 -5.11 -5.73 -13.90
CA GLU A 49 -5.39 -6.97 -14.61
C GLU A 49 -4.20 -7.93 -14.53
N SER A 50 -2.96 -7.41 -14.61
CA SER A 50 -1.78 -8.23 -14.39
C SER A 50 -1.72 -8.75 -12.95
N VAL A 51 -2.01 -7.91 -11.96
CA VAL A 51 -2.01 -8.31 -10.54
C VAL A 51 -3.04 -9.40 -10.27
N PHE A 52 -4.26 -9.28 -10.80
CA PHE A 52 -5.28 -10.33 -10.64
C PHE A 52 -4.90 -11.64 -11.32
N ALA A 53 -4.26 -11.59 -12.49
CA ALA A 53 -3.83 -12.79 -13.20
C ALA A 53 -2.63 -13.48 -12.53
N GLU A 54 -1.67 -12.70 -12.02
CA GLU A 54 -0.44 -13.20 -11.43
C GLU A 54 -0.60 -13.61 -9.96
N SER A 55 -1.49 -12.94 -9.23
CA SER A 55 -1.70 -13.15 -7.79
C SER A 55 -3.19 -13.32 -7.43
N PRO A 56 -3.91 -14.29 -8.04
CA PRO A 56 -5.34 -14.47 -7.79
C PRO A 56 -5.66 -14.90 -6.35
N ASP A 57 -4.71 -15.56 -5.69
CA ASP A 57 -4.84 -16.07 -4.32
C ASP A 57 -4.28 -15.10 -3.27
N ALA A 58 -4.01 -13.85 -3.64
CA ALA A 58 -3.52 -12.83 -2.72
C ALA A 58 -4.48 -12.66 -1.53
N THR A 59 -3.94 -12.78 -0.31
CA THR A 59 -4.73 -12.67 0.92
C THR A 59 -3.97 -11.90 2.00
N VAL A 60 -4.70 -11.21 2.86
CA VAL A 60 -4.16 -10.48 4.01
C VAL A 60 -4.84 -10.95 5.29
N LYS A 61 -4.08 -11.09 6.36
CA LYS A 61 -4.59 -11.50 7.67
C LYS A 61 -4.26 -10.45 8.73
N PHE A 62 -5.27 -9.70 9.17
CA PHE A 62 -5.16 -8.77 10.28
C PHE A 62 -5.43 -9.50 11.60
N MET A 63 -4.48 -9.47 12.55
CA MET A 63 -4.59 -10.21 13.83
C MET A 63 -3.94 -9.45 14.99
N ASN A 64 -4.30 -9.86 16.21
CA ASN A 64 -3.73 -9.34 17.46
C ASN A 64 -3.87 -7.81 17.61
N ILE A 65 -5.03 -7.27 17.23
CA ILE A 65 -5.33 -5.84 17.36
C ILE A 65 -5.47 -5.49 18.84
N ARG A 66 -4.60 -4.60 19.32
CA ARG A 66 -4.60 -4.07 20.70
C ARG A 66 -4.53 -2.56 20.66
N SER A 67 -5.32 -1.90 21.50
CA SER A 67 -5.33 -0.45 21.68
C SER A 67 -5.19 -0.14 23.16
N GLY A 68 -4.22 0.69 23.52
CA GLY A 68 -3.90 1.02 24.90
C GLY A 68 -2.89 2.15 24.99
N ASP A 69 -2.49 2.47 26.22
CA ASP A 69 -1.53 3.52 26.51
C ASP A 69 -0.12 3.21 25.95
N PHE A 70 0.74 4.22 25.90
CA PHE A 70 2.13 4.07 25.48
C PHE A 70 2.83 2.95 26.25
N GLY A 71 3.39 2.00 25.52
CA GLY A 71 4.13 0.86 26.07
C GLY A 71 3.29 -0.33 26.56
N SER A 72 2.00 -0.41 26.23
CA SER A 72 1.10 -1.46 26.77
C SER A 72 0.75 -2.62 25.80
N THR A 73 1.13 -2.53 24.52
CA THR A 73 0.56 -3.39 23.46
C THR A 73 1.56 -4.22 22.67
N TYR A 74 2.84 -4.24 23.07
CA TYR A 74 3.87 -5.11 22.46
C TYR A 74 3.94 -6.50 23.13
#